data_AF-A0A1Y5GJZ7-F1
#
_entry.id   AF-A0A1Y5GJZ7-F1
#
_cell.length_a   1.000
_cell.length_b   1.000
_cell.length_c   1.000
_cell.angle_alpha   90.00
_cell.angle_beta   90.00
_cell.angle_gamma   90.00
#
_symmetry.space_group_name_H-M   'P 1'
#
loop_
_entity.id
_entity.type
_entity.pdbx_description
1 polymer ?
#
loop_
_entity_poly.entity_id
_entity_poly.type
_entity_poly.pdbx_seq_one_letter_code
_entity_poly.pdbx_strand_id
1 'polypeptide(L)'
;MMLFMLRKVLLATIIFTALVMNGCSTIVFDNVSVEASPDSHWATQKHQIGGIFELFEFQQPKNLEKICDGKQWDHIATHTTFMDGLISQLVPYGIYAPKTTYTKCSDGSELVSAK
;
A
#
# COMPACT_ATOMS: atom_id res chain seq x y z
N MET A 1 20.95 -40.94 1.17
CA MET A 1 20.42 -40.20 0.00
C MET A 1 19.08 -39.52 0.27
N MET A 2 18.09 -40.22 0.83
CA MET A 2 16.73 -39.70 1.10
C MET A 2 16.70 -38.50 2.08
N LEU A 3 17.47 -38.55 3.18
CA LEU A 3 17.57 -37.47 4.16
C LEU A 3 18.17 -36.17 3.57
N PHE A 4 19.08 -36.31 2.61
CA PHE A 4 19.74 -35.19 1.94
C PHE A 4 18.82 -34.50 0.94
N MET A 5 17.95 -35.27 0.27
CA MET A 5 16.91 -34.72 -0.61
C MET A 5 15.79 -34.06 0.18
N LEU A 6 15.37 -34.64 1.31
CA LEU A 6 14.36 -34.05 2.19
C LEU A 6 14.80 -32.68 2.72
N ARG A 7 16.08 -32.53 3.11
CA ARG A 7 16.64 -31.27 3.60
C ARG A 7 16.67 -30.18 2.52
N LYS A 8 16.97 -30.53 1.27
CA LYS A 8 16.96 -29.59 0.13
C LYS A 8 15.55 -29.13 -0.24
N VAL A 9 14.58 -30.06 -0.26
CA VAL A 9 13.18 -29.74 -0.52
C VAL A 9 12.63 -28.82 0.57
N LEU A 10 12.88 -29.14 1.85
CA LEU A 10 12.46 -28.30 2.98
C LEU A 10 13.02 -26.87 2.87
N LEU A 11 14.31 -26.73 2.55
CA LEU A 11 14.96 -25.42 2.37
C LEU A 11 14.35 -24.64 1.20
N ALA A 12 14.10 -25.29 0.07
CA ALA A 12 13.46 -24.66 -1.09
C ALA A 12 12.05 -24.18 -0.75
N THR A 13 11.27 -24.97 0.00
CA THR A 13 9.93 -24.57 0.45
C THR A 13 9.98 -23.39 1.40
N ILE A 14 10.89 -23.37 2.38
CA ILE A 14 11.04 -22.23 3.32
C ILE A 14 11.40 -20.95 2.55
N ILE A 15 12.36 -21.02 1.63
CA ILE A 15 12.77 -19.87 0.82
C ILE A 15 11.60 -19.36 -0.02
N PHE A 16 10.87 -20.28 -0.68
CA PHE A 16 9.72 -19.91 -1.48
C PHE A 16 8.62 -19.25 -0.64
N THR A 17 8.35 -19.79 0.55
CA THR A 17 7.33 -19.25 1.48
C THR A 17 7.73 -17.87 1.99
N ALA A 18 9.00 -17.66 2.33
CA ALA A 18 9.51 -16.36 2.76
C ALA A 18 9.41 -15.30 1.64
N LEU A 19 9.66 -15.67 0.38
CA LEU A 19 9.56 -14.73 -0.75
C LEU A 19 8.11 -14.28 -1.02
N VAL A 20 7.14 -15.19 -0.90
CA VAL A 20 5.72 -14.84 -1.14
C VAL A 20 5.09 -14.04 0.00
N MET A 21 5.59 -14.13 1.23
CA MET A 21 4.98 -13.45 2.38
C MET A 21 5.26 -11.93 2.46
N ASN A 22 6.17 -11.38 1.66
CA ASN A 22 6.57 -9.96 1.73
C ASN A 22 5.65 -8.98 0.95
N GLY A 23 4.47 -9.43 0.51
CA GLY A 23 3.59 -8.65 -0.38
C GLY A 23 2.55 -7.76 0.30
N CYS A 24 2.41 -7.79 1.63
CA CYS A 24 1.38 -7.03 2.33
C CYS A 24 1.97 -5.84 3.09
N SER A 25 1.45 -4.65 2.88
CA SER A 25 1.86 -3.45 3.62
C SER A 25 0.75 -2.43 3.71
N THR A 26 0.80 -1.62 4.78
CA THR A 26 -0.09 -0.47 4.97
C THR A 26 0.77 0.74 5.32
N ILE A 27 0.56 1.84 4.60
CA ILE A 27 1.17 3.15 4.87
C ILE A 27 0.03 4.07 5.31
N VAL A 28 0.17 4.75 6.44
CA VAL A 28 -0.84 5.68 6.98
C VAL A 28 -0.23 7.06 7.14
N PHE A 29 -0.99 8.09 6.74
CA PHE A 29 -0.71 9.49 6.99
C PHE A 29 -1.88 10.08 7.77
N ASP A 30 -1.58 10.62 8.95
CA ASP A 30 -2.55 11.25 9.84
C ASP A 30 -2.25 12.76 9.94
N ASN A 31 -3.26 13.58 9.68
CA ASN A 31 -3.22 15.05 9.79
C ASN A 31 -3.91 15.57 11.06
N VAL A 32 -4.40 14.64 11.88
CA VAL A 32 -5.12 14.89 13.13
C VAL A 32 -4.45 14.09 14.24
N SER A 33 -4.75 14.42 15.50
CA SER A 33 -4.11 13.80 16.66
C SER A 33 -4.61 12.39 16.98
N VAL A 34 -5.74 11.99 16.40
CA VAL A 34 -6.41 10.72 16.67
C VAL A 34 -6.15 9.77 15.51
N GLU A 35 -5.34 8.74 15.71
CA GLU A 35 -5.11 7.71 14.68
C GLU A 35 -6.42 6.99 14.29
N ALA A 36 -6.55 6.66 13.01
CA ALA A 36 -7.70 5.91 12.52
C ALA A 36 -7.29 4.89 11.45
N SER A 37 -8.03 3.79 11.38
CA SER A 37 -7.86 2.76 10.36
C SER A 37 -8.97 2.84 9.31
N PRO A 38 -8.71 2.43 8.05
CA PRO A 38 -9.72 2.48 7.00
C PRO A 38 -10.99 1.72 7.35
N ASP A 39 -12.13 2.34 7.06
CA ASP A 39 -13.46 1.76 7.19
C ASP A 39 -14.28 1.98 5.90
N SER A 40 -15.51 1.47 5.87
CA SER A 40 -16.38 1.54 4.69
C SER A 40 -16.85 2.95 4.30
N HIS A 41 -16.66 3.95 5.18
CA HIS A 41 -17.03 5.34 4.92
C HIS A 41 -15.88 6.17 4.32
N TRP A 42 -14.67 5.63 4.24
CA TRP A 42 -13.54 6.33 3.62
C TRP A 42 -13.63 6.26 2.10
N ALA A 43 -13.27 7.35 1.44
CA ALA A 43 -13.21 7.39 -0.02
C ALA A 43 -12.12 6.44 -0.51
N THR A 44 -12.50 5.45 -1.33
CA THR A 44 -11.57 4.41 -1.81
C THR A 44 -11.16 4.68 -3.26
N GLN A 45 -9.86 4.63 -3.53
CA GLN A 45 -9.31 4.79 -4.88
C GLN A 45 -8.26 3.74 -5.19
N LYS A 46 -8.26 3.26 -6.44
CA LYS A 46 -7.14 2.48 -6.97
C LYS A 46 -6.01 3.42 -7.37
N HIS A 47 -4.80 3.00 -7.04
CA HIS A 47 -3.58 3.69 -7.34
C HIS A 47 -2.54 2.68 -7.80
N GLN A 48 -1.69 3.07 -8.74
CA GLN A 48 -0.61 2.24 -9.23
C GLN A 48 0.65 3.06 -9.08
N ILE A 49 1.47 2.65 -8.13
CA ILE A 49 2.81 3.18 -8.00
C ILE A 49 3.62 2.36 -9.00
N GLY A 50 4.02 2.96 -10.12
CA GLY A 50 4.64 2.23 -11.22
C GLY A 50 5.67 3.09 -11.91
N GLY A 51 6.86 2.54 -12.07
CA GLY A 51 8.01 3.14 -12.74
C GLY A 51 9.26 2.28 -12.64
N ILE A 52 10.39 2.76 -13.16
CA ILE A 52 11.64 2.01 -13.09
C ILE A 52 12.06 1.92 -11.61
N PHE A 53 11.97 0.71 -11.04
CA PHE A 53 12.19 0.39 -9.62
C PHE A 53 11.25 1.11 -8.63
N GLU A 54 10.03 1.46 -9.04
CA GLU A 54 9.08 2.27 -8.22
C GLU A 54 9.63 3.65 -7.80
N LEU A 55 10.75 4.11 -8.39
CA LEU A 55 11.37 5.42 -8.12
C LEU A 55 10.71 6.56 -8.91
N PHE A 56 10.04 6.20 -9.99
CA PHE A 56 9.25 7.11 -10.80
C PHE A 56 7.80 6.66 -10.73
N GLU A 57 6.87 7.59 -10.78
CA GLU A 57 5.46 7.28 -10.79
C GLU A 57 4.82 7.75 -12.09
N PHE A 58 4.26 6.81 -12.85
CA PHE A 58 3.57 7.12 -14.10
C PHE A 58 2.16 7.71 -13.87
N GLN A 59 1.53 7.41 -12.74
CA GLN A 59 0.22 7.95 -12.40
C GLN A 59 0.33 9.37 -11.85
N GLN A 60 -0.63 10.22 -12.20
CA GLN A 60 -0.73 11.55 -11.59
C GLN A 60 -1.12 11.44 -10.11
N PRO A 61 -0.59 12.33 -9.25
CA PRO A 61 -0.97 12.37 -7.85
C PRO A 61 -2.47 12.63 -7.71
N LYS A 62 -3.07 12.05 -6.68
CA LYS A 62 -4.50 12.21 -6.42
C LYS A 62 -4.80 13.63 -5.94
N ASN A 63 -5.86 14.24 -6.49
CA ASN A 63 -6.32 15.56 -6.06
C ASN A 63 -7.21 15.41 -4.81
N LEU A 64 -6.64 15.68 -3.63
CA LEU A 64 -7.34 15.59 -2.35
C LEU A 64 -8.48 16.61 -2.21
N GLU A 65 -8.35 17.81 -2.77
CA GLU A 65 -9.41 18.83 -2.77
C GLU A 65 -10.67 18.31 -3.49
N LYS A 66 -10.48 17.61 -4.62
CA LYS A 66 -11.56 16.97 -5.35
C LYS A 66 -12.14 15.75 -4.60
N ILE A 67 -11.28 14.96 -3.95
CA ILE A 67 -11.71 13.76 -3.21
C ILE A 67 -12.51 14.13 -1.97
N CYS A 68 -12.09 15.18 -1.29
CA CYS A 68 -12.71 15.69 -0.08
C CYS A 68 -13.82 16.72 -0.34
N ASP A 69 -14.14 17.03 -1.61
CA ASP A 69 -15.17 18.01 -1.97
C ASP A 69 -15.00 19.35 -1.24
N GLY A 70 -13.76 19.86 -1.25
CA GLY A 70 -13.39 21.10 -0.56
C GLY A 70 -13.19 20.98 0.96
N LYS A 71 -13.48 19.82 1.56
CA LYS A 71 -13.15 19.52 2.96
C LYS A 71 -11.66 19.24 3.14
N GLN A 72 -11.20 19.25 4.38
CA GLN A 72 -9.82 18.87 4.70
C GLN A 72 -9.70 17.36 4.82
N TRP A 73 -8.50 16.84 4.51
CA TRP A 73 -8.18 15.43 4.72
C TRP A 73 -7.65 15.22 6.14
N ASP A 74 -8.09 14.13 6.78
CA ASP A 74 -7.66 13.74 8.12
C ASP A 74 -6.72 12.54 8.06
N HIS A 75 -7.08 11.54 7.27
CA HIS A 75 -6.37 10.27 7.18
C HIS A 75 -6.23 9.83 5.74
N ILE A 76 -5.05 9.35 5.38
CA ILE A 76 -4.77 8.68 4.12
C ILE A 76 -4.09 7.37 4.44
N ALA A 77 -4.71 6.25 4.06
CA ALA A 77 -4.10 4.94 4.16
C ALA A 77 -3.91 4.33 2.78
N THR A 78 -2.74 3.79 2.50
CA THR A 78 -2.44 3.04 1.27
C THR A 78 -2.14 1.60 1.62
N HIS A 79 -2.96 0.69 1.12
CA HIS A 79 -2.85 -0.75 1.34
C HIS A 79 -2.28 -1.43 0.09
N THR A 80 -1.33 -2.32 0.34
CA THR A 80 -0.86 -3.34 -0.59
C THR A 80 -1.34 -4.67 -0.05
N THR A 81 -2.24 -5.34 -0.77
CA THR A 81 -2.68 -6.70 -0.42
C THR A 81 -1.66 -7.74 -0.92
N PHE A 82 -1.79 -8.99 -0.45
CA PHE A 82 -0.98 -10.09 -0.97
C PHE A 82 -1.04 -10.19 -2.50
N MET A 83 -2.24 -10.06 -3.07
CA MET A 83 -2.42 -10.11 -4.52
C MET A 83 -1.75 -8.94 -5.22
N ASP A 84 -1.81 -7.75 -4.62
CA ASP A 84 -1.12 -6.58 -5.15
C ASP A 84 0.40 -6.81 -5.17
N GLY A 85 0.98 -7.26 -4.05
CA GLY A 85 2.41 -7.56 -3.96
C GLY A 85 2.86 -8.69 -4.89
N LEU A 86 2.02 -9.72 -5.07
CA LEU A 86 2.28 -10.79 -6.03
C LEU A 86 2.33 -10.26 -7.47
N ILE A 87 1.39 -9.38 -7.84
CA ILE A 87 1.39 -8.75 -9.16
C ILE A 87 2.65 -7.90 -9.35
N SER A 88 3.05 -7.11 -8.35
CA SER A 88 4.28 -6.31 -8.40
C SER A 88 5.54 -7.16 -8.59
N GLN A 89 5.58 -8.38 -8.07
CA GLN A 89 6.71 -9.32 -8.25
C GLN A 89 6.71 -9.99 -9.63
N LEU A 90 5.54 -10.20 -10.24
CA LEU A 90 5.41 -10.79 -11.57
C LEU A 90 5.75 -9.78 -12.68
N VAL A 91 5.54 -8.49 -12.44
CA VAL A 91 5.90 -7.43 -13.38
C VAL A 91 7.33 -6.97 -13.13
N PRO A 92 8.27 -7.19 -14.07
CA PRO A 92 9.67 -6.87 -13.84
C PRO A 92 9.88 -5.37 -13.69
N TYR A 93 10.97 -5.02 -13.00
CA TYR A 93 11.44 -3.64 -12.81
C TYR A 93 10.46 -2.69 -12.10
N GLY A 94 9.44 -3.19 -11.39
CA GLY A 94 8.51 -2.35 -10.63
C GLY A 94 7.64 -1.43 -11.50
N ILE A 95 7.49 -1.75 -12.79
CA ILE A 95 6.74 -0.95 -13.76
C ILE A 95 5.26 -0.82 -13.36
N TYR A 96 4.77 -1.79 -12.58
CA TYR A 96 3.38 -1.84 -12.13
C TYR A 96 3.29 -2.41 -10.72
N ALA A 97 3.00 -1.55 -9.73
CA ALA A 97 2.66 -1.98 -8.37
C ALA A 97 1.27 -1.43 -7.98
N PRO A 98 0.21 -2.24 -8.09
CA PRO A 98 -1.13 -1.80 -7.74
C PRO A 98 -1.24 -1.61 -6.23
N LYS A 99 -1.99 -0.61 -5.81
CA LYS A 99 -2.30 -0.28 -4.41
C LYS A 99 -3.72 0.25 -4.30
N THR A 100 -4.25 0.25 -3.09
CA THR A 100 -5.56 0.83 -2.78
C THR A 100 -5.39 1.92 -1.75
N THR A 101 -5.82 3.14 -2.06
CA THR A 101 -5.77 4.29 -1.16
C THR A 101 -7.16 4.56 -0.59
N TYR A 102 -7.20 4.85 0.70
CA TYR A 102 -8.39 5.22 1.45
C TYR A 102 -8.17 6.62 2.01
N THR A 103 -9.15 7.49 1.85
CA THR A 103 -9.07 8.88 2.30
C THR A 103 -10.28 9.21 3.16
N LYS A 104 -10.03 9.69 4.39
CA LYS A 104 -11.05 10.27 5.27
C LYS A 104 -10.93 11.79 5.23
N CYS A 105 -12.06 12.46 5.15
CA CYS A 105 -12.14 13.92 5.12
C CYS A 105 -13.05 14.42 6.25
N SER A 106 -12.72 15.57 6.84
CA SER A 106 -13.55 16.26 7.82
C SER A 106 -13.58 17.77 7.58
N ASP A 107 -14.46 18.45 8.30
CA ASP A 107 -14.61 19.91 8.23
C ASP A 107 -13.50 20.69 9.00
N GLY A 108 -12.41 20.02 9.43
CA GLY A 108 -11.17 20.69 9.85
C GLY A 108 -11.08 21.14 11.32
N SER A 109 -11.82 20.51 12.24
CA SER A 109 -11.91 20.98 13.64
C SER A 109 -10.73 20.54 14.54
N GLU A 110 -9.90 19.59 14.14
CA GLU A 110 -8.88 18.96 15.01
C GLU A 110 -7.51 18.77 14.32
N LEU A 111 -7.08 19.75 13.52
CA LEU A 111 -5.77 19.70 12.87
C LEU A 111 -4.63 19.81 13.89
N VAL A 112 -3.65 18.90 13.78
CA VAL A 112 -2.32 19.14 14.35
C VAL A 112 -1.61 20.08 13.38
N SER A 113 -1.54 21.36 13.76
CA SER A 113 -0.74 22.36 13.05
C SER A 113 0.70 21.86 12.90
N ALA A 114 1.04 21.30 11.73
CA ALA A 114 2.41 21.03 11.34
C ALA A 114 3.15 22.36 11.31
N LYS A 115 4.04 22.56 12.29
CA LYS A 115 4.89 23.74 12.45
C LYS A 115 6.29 23.41 11.96
#